data_AF-A0A316HBW8-F1
#
_entry.id   AF-A0A316HBW8-F1
#
_cell.length_a   1.000
_cell.length_b   1.000
_cell.length_c   1.000
_cell.angle_alpha   90.00
_cell.angle_beta   90.00
_cell.angle_gamma   90.00
#
_symmetry.space_group_name_H-M   'P 1'
#
loop_
_entity.id
_entity.type
_entity.pdbx_description
1 polymer ?
#
loop_
_entity_poly.entity_id
_entity_poly.type
_entity_poly.pdbx_seq_one_letter_code
_entity_poly.pdbx_strand_id
1 'polypeptide(L)'
;MKKIILSISIILFSLSGFGQALKPVKIDSLVTVSLPTGFTKKDTLGQQIYQGTGSLGNILVLRVPNANNKPLNKEKDLKDVFKNYIKGIQKQSVNGSVMYPRDTTIGKLEGKVFTLRIDNSGSTGESPELRNFILLYTQDATYTFEYNYPEQRADLAKNELKQFSSSISIAPSLDRRDQYLSDAKGLSSPVKIGIYGGGAILVFIIVFTVIRRKNRQLEAGV
;
A
#
# COMPACT_ATOMS: atom_id res chain seq x y z
N MET A 1 -48.46 -18.18 -17.22
CA MET A 1 -47.04 -18.59 -17.33
C MET A 1 -46.11 -17.55 -18.00
N LYS A 2 -46.60 -16.65 -18.88
CA LYS A 2 -45.75 -15.62 -19.49
C LYS A 2 -45.35 -14.43 -18.59
N LYS A 3 -46.01 -14.24 -17.43
CA LYS A 3 -45.76 -13.11 -16.52
C LYS A 3 -44.76 -13.40 -15.39
N ILE A 4 -44.36 -14.66 -15.18
CA ILE A 4 -43.40 -15.06 -14.12
C ILE A 4 -41.95 -14.99 -14.64
N ILE A 5 -41.75 -15.20 -15.95
CA ILE A 5 -40.41 -15.18 -16.56
C ILE A 5 -39.78 -13.77 -16.51
N LEU A 6 -40.60 -12.72 -16.62
CA LEU A 6 -40.12 -11.33 -16.60
C LEU A 6 -39.58 -10.90 -15.22
N SER A 7 -40.12 -11.47 -14.14
CA SER A 7 -39.71 -11.16 -12.76
C SER A 7 -38.34 -11.76 -12.40
N ILE A 8 -38.01 -12.92 -12.97
CA ILE A 8 -36.73 -13.61 -12.73
C ILE A 8 -35.59 -12.94 -13.51
N SER A 9 -35.86 -12.37 -14.68
CA SER A 9 -34.86 -11.64 -15.47
C SER A 9 -34.38 -10.37 -14.77
N ILE A 10 -35.26 -9.65 -14.05
CA ILE A 10 -34.89 -8.38 -13.39
C ILE A 10 -34.00 -8.62 -12.17
N ILE A 11 -34.15 -9.75 -11.48
CA ILE A 11 -33.32 -10.13 -10.32
C ILE A 11 -31.91 -10.59 -10.76
N LEU A 12 -31.78 -11.16 -11.97
CA LEU A 12 -30.49 -11.58 -12.52
C LEU A 12 -29.64 -10.42 -13.07
N PHE A 13 -30.25 -9.27 -13.38
CA PHE A 13 -29.52 -8.07 -13.82
C PHE A 13 -29.06 -7.15 -12.66
N SER A 14 -29.47 -7.40 -11.42
CA SER A 14 -29.00 -6.63 -10.25
C SER A 14 -27.65 -7.08 -9.68
N LEU A 15 -26.99 -8.10 -10.25
CA LEU A 15 -25.73 -8.63 -9.72
C LEU A 15 -24.45 -8.01 -10.31
N SER A 16 -24.55 -7.12 -11.31
CA SER A 16 -23.37 -6.49 -11.93
C SER A 16 -23.13 -5.03 -11.51
N GLY A 17 -23.84 -4.55 -10.48
CA GLY A 17 -23.90 -3.13 -10.13
C GLY A 17 -22.97 -2.62 -9.01
N PHE A 18 -22.15 -3.46 -8.37
CA PHE A 18 -21.38 -3.02 -7.20
C PHE A 18 -19.93 -3.51 -7.23
N GLY A 19 -19.06 -2.62 -7.69
CA GLY A 19 -17.61 -2.76 -7.66
C GLY A 19 -16.99 -2.19 -8.93
N GLN A 20 -16.31 -1.04 -8.84
CA GLN A 20 -15.42 -0.64 -9.94
C GLN A 20 -14.42 -1.77 -10.18
N ALA A 21 -14.45 -2.36 -11.39
CA ALA A 21 -13.54 -3.45 -11.71
C ALA A 21 -12.09 -2.96 -11.65
N LEU A 22 -11.29 -3.56 -10.75
CA LEU A 22 -9.85 -3.34 -10.71
C LEU A 22 -9.22 -3.98 -11.94
N LYS A 23 -8.34 -3.24 -12.62
CA LYS A 23 -7.61 -3.70 -13.82
C LYS A 23 -6.12 -3.82 -13.51
N PRO A 24 -5.43 -4.87 -13.99
CA PRO A 24 -3.99 -5.00 -13.81
C PRO A 24 -3.23 -3.80 -14.38
N VAL A 25 -2.36 -3.23 -13.57
CA VAL A 25 -1.45 -2.13 -13.92
C VAL A 25 -0.03 -2.56 -13.58
N LYS A 26 0.85 -2.50 -14.58
CA LYS A 26 2.29 -2.67 -14.37
C LYS A 26 2.83 -1.45 -13.65
N ILE A 27 3.27 -1.64 -12.41
CA ILE A 27 3.99 -0.62 -11.66
C ILE A 27 5.36 -0.43 -12.29
N ASP A 28 6.01 -1.54 -12.65
CA ASP A 28 7.17 -1.58 -13.55
C ASP A 28 7.27 -2.96 -14.23
N SER A 29 8.46 -3.34 -14.72
CA SER A 29 8.70 -4.66 -15.32
C SER A 29 8.62 -5.82 -14.32
N LEU A 30 8.70 -5.54 -13.02
CA LEU A 30 8.84 -6.52 -11.94
C LEU A 30 7.57 -6.65 -11.11
N VAL A 31 6.76 -5.61 -10.98
CA VAL A 31 5.58 -5.58 -10.10
C VAL A 31 4.34 -5.16 -10.87
N THR A 32 3.25 -5.91 -10.67
CA THR A 32 1.91 -5.60 -11.19
C THR A 32 0.89 -5.62 -10.04
N VAL A 33 -0.08 -4.72 -10.07
CA VAL A 33 -1.20 -4.67 -9.12
C VAL A 33 -2.45 -4.19 -9.82
N SER A 34 -3.63 -4.64 -9.39
CA SER A 34 -4.88 -4.17 -9.99
C SER A 34 -5.36 -2.87 -9.33
N LEU A 35 -5.66 -1.86 -10.15
CA LEU A 35 -6.11 -0.54 -9.75
C LEU A 35 -7.47 -0.20 -10.36
N PRO A 36 -8.28 0.69 -9.74
CA PRO A 36 -9.55 1.10 -10.31
C PRO A 36 -9.33 1.86 -11.63
N THR A 37 -10.35 1.83 -12.48
CA THR A 37 -10.33 2.63 -13.71
C THR A 37 -10.32 4.11 -13.34
N GLY A 38 -9.45 4.90 -13.98
CA GLY A 38 -9.32 6.34 -13.67
C GLY A 38 -8.34 6.68 -12.54
N PHE A 39 -7.49 5.73 -12.11
CA PHE A 39 -6.37 6.05 -11.24
C PHE A 39 -5.49 7.16 -11.86
N THR A 40 -4.88 7.97 -11.01
CA THR A 40 -3.88 8.97 -11.41
C THR A 40 -2.49 8.42 -11.18
N LYS A 41 -1.57 8.69 -12.11
CA LYS A 41 -0.14 8.42 -11.96
C LYS A 41 0.61 9.74 -11.88
N LYS A 42 1.51 9.86 -10.90
CA LYS A 42 2.54 10.90 -10.84
C LYS A 42 3.90 10.23 -10.84
N ASP A 43 4.78 10.72 -11.70
CA ASP A 43 6.18 10.34 -11.73
C ASP A 43 7.01 11.56 -11.34
N THR A 44 8.01 11.37 -10.48
CA THR A 44 8.92 12.44 -10.08
C THR A 44 10.38 11.99 -10.29
N LEU A 45 11.29 12.23 -9.36
CA LEU A 45 12.72 11.85 -9.48
C LEU A 45 12.91 10.33 -9.31
N GLY A 46 12.34 9.53 -10.23
CA GLY A 46 12.35 8.07 -10.21
C GLY A 46 11.29 7.42 -9.31
N GLN A 47 10.55 8.22 -8.55
CA GLN A 47 9.41 7.77 -7.75
C GLN A 47 8.14 7.77 -8.57
N GLN A 48 7.39 6.67 -8.50
CA GLN A 48 6.05 6.58 -9.07
C GLN A 48 4.99 6.48 -7.97
N ILE A 49 3.93 7.26 -8.14
CA ILE A 49 2.78 7.33 -7.23
C ILE A 49 1.53 7.05 -8.06
N TYR A 50 0.79 6.04 -7.66
CA TYR A 50 -0.49 5.67 -8.25
C TYR A 50 -1.57 5.88 -7.20
N GLN A 51 -2.60 6.66 -7.54
CA GLN A 51 -3.72 6.96 -6.62
C GLN A 51 -5.03 6.64 -7.31
N GLY A 52 -5.86 5.83 -6.67
CA GLY A 52 -7.19 5.48 -7.14
C GLY A 52 -8.20 5.52 -6.01
N THR A 53 -9.46 5.71 -6.37
CA THR A 53 -10.58 5.62 -5.41
C THR A 53 -11.37 4.37 -5.76
N GLY A 54 -11.41 3.44 -4.81
CA GLY A 54 -12.25 2.27 -4.85
C GLY A 54 -13.69 2.57 -4.45
N SER A 55 -14.50 1.53 -4.26
CA SER A 55 -15.90 1.68 -3.87
C SER A 55 -16.03 2.04 -2.38
N LEU A 56 -15.12 1.53 -1.55
CA LEU A 56 -15.19 1.66 -0.09
C LEU A 56 -13.98 2.37 0.54
N GLY A 57 -12.95 2.66 -0.25
CA GLY A 57 -11.70 3.22 0.23
C GLY A 57 -10.82 3.77 -0.87
N ASN A 58 -9.68 4.39 -0.51
CA ASN A 58 -8.69 4.85 -1.47
C ASN A 58 -7.51 3.90 -1.53
N ILE A 59 -6.94 3.78 -2.73
CA ILE A 59 -5.76 2.99 -3.04
C ILE A 59 -4.60 3.95 -3.32
N LEU A 60 -3.46 3.71 -2.69
CA LEU A 60 -2.19 4.36 -2.98
C LEU A 60 -1.13 3.29 -3.22
N VAL A 61 -0.45 3.37 -4.36
CA VAL A 61 0.72 2.54 -4.65
C VAL A 61 1.93 3.41 -4.90
N LEU A 62 3.00 3.15 -4.17
CA LEU A 62 4.28 3.85 -4.30
C LEU A 62 5.33 2.88 -4.80
N ARG A 63 6.13 3.33 -5.77
CA ARG A 63 7.42 2.73 -6.12
C ARG A 63 8.48 3.78 -5.84
N VAL A 64 9.38 3.50 -4.91
CA VAL A 64 10.47 4.40 -4.54
C VAL A 64 11.80 3.70 -4.81
N PRO A 65 12.70 4.27 -5.64
CA PRO A 65 14.04 3.73 -5.82
C PRO A 65 14.79 3.68 -4.49
N ASN A 66 15.51 2.60 -4.24
CA ASN A 66 16.35 2.51 -3.06
C ASN A 66 17.64 3.29 -3.27
N ALA A 67 18.13 3.92 -2.19
CA ALA A 67 19.40 4.65 -2.23
C ALA A 67 20.61 3.72 -2.47
N ASN A 68 20.50 2.45 -2.06
CA ASN A 68 21.47 1.41 -2.40
C ASN A 68 20.75 0.32 -3.20
N ASN A 69 21.25 0.04 -4.40
CA ASN A 69 20.74 -0.94 -5.34
C ASN A 69 21.39 -2.33 -5.20
N LYS A 70 22.00 -2.61 -4.05
CA LYS A 70 22.55 -3.92 -3.71
C LYS A 70 21.58 -4.70 -2.82
N PRO A 71 21.46 -6.03 -2.99
CA PRO A 71 20.77 -6.87 -2.04
C PRO A 71 21.31 -6.68 -0.63
N LEU A 72 20.46 -6.84 0.37
CA LEU A 72 20.87 -6.81 1.76
C LEU A 72 21.73 -8.03 2.09
N ASN A 73 22.53 -7.95 3.15
CA ASN A 73 23.39 -9.09 3.47
C ASN A 73 22.58 -10.23 4.09
N LYS A 74 21.63 -9.91 4.97
CA LYS A 74 20.89 -10.88 5.78
C LYS A 74 19.39 -10.62 5.81
N GLU A 75 18.59 -11.67 6.02
CA GLU A 75 17.14 -11.58 6.31
C GLU A 75 16.83 -10.58 7.44
N LYS A 76 17.68 -10.52 8.48
CA LYS A 76 17.53 -9.57 9.58
C LYS A 76 17.56 -8.10 9.11
N ASP A 77 18.42 -7.78 8.14
CA ASP A 77 18.52 -6.42 7.60
C ASP A 77 17.22 -6.04 6.90
N LEU A 78 16.57 -6.99 6.19
CA LEU A 78 15.26 -6.79 5.57
C LEU A 78 14.18 -6.49 6.63
N LYS A 79 14.18 -7.24 7.74
CA LYS A 79 13.26 -6.99 8.86
C LYS A 79 13.49 -5.62 9.51
N ASP A 80 14.75 -5.19 9.62
CA ASP A 80 15.10 -3.87 10.13
C ASP A 80 14.68 -2.75 9.16
N VAL A 81 14.76 -2.97 7.84
CA VAL A 81 14.18 -2.07 6.82
C VAL A 81 12.68 -1.92 7.03
N PHE A 82 11.92 -3.02 7.10
CA PHE A 82 10.47 -2.95 7.33
C PHE A 82 10.11 -2.29 8.65
N LYS A 83 10.83 -2.62 9.73
CA LYS A 83 10.61 -2.02 11.06
C LYS A 83 10.83 -0.50 11.03
N ASN A 84 11.88 -0.03 10.36
CA ASN A 84 12.16 1.40 10.25
C ASN A 84 11.13 2.11 9.35
N TYR A 85 10.68 1.46 8.28
CA TYR A 85 9.62 1.98 7.42
C TYR A 85 8.32 2.19 8.20
N ILE A 86 7.87 1.17 8.94
CA ILE A 86 6.66 1.22 9.77
C ILE A 86 6.78 2.33 10.82
N LYS A 87 7.92 2.41 11.52
CA LYS A 87 8.19 3.48 12.48
C LYS A 87 8.14 4.87 11.83
N GLY A 88 8.63 5.01 10.61
CA GLY A 88 8.55 6.23 9.82
C GLY A 88 7.11 6.65 9.56
N ILE A 89 6.29 5.74 9.04
CA ILE A 89 4.84 5.97 8.82
C ILE A 89 4.15 6.37 10.13
N GLN A 90 4.38 5.62 11.20
CA GLN A 90 3.74 5.88 12.48
C GLN A 90 4.10 7.26 13.03
N LYS A 91 5.39 7.64 13.01
CA LYS A 91 5.86 8.95 13.49
C LYS A 91 5.28 10.12 12.69
N GLN A 92 4.95 9.92 11.42
CA GLN A 92 4.36 10.95 10.56
C GLN A 92 2.85 11.09 10.74
N SER A 93 2.22 10.12 11.40
CA SER A 93 0.78 10.09 11.58
C SER A 93 0.42 10.71 12.92
N VAL A 94 -0.38 11.79 12.90
CA VAL A 94 -0.95 12.37 14.11
C VAL A 94 -1.92 11.34 14.69
N ASN A 95 -1.68 10.87 15.92
CA ASN A 95 -2.47 9.84 16.60
C ASN A 95 -2.51 8.46 15.90
N GLY A 96 -1.45 8.10 15.17
CA GLY A 96 -1.35 6.80 14.49
C GLY A 96 -0.91 5.66 15.42
N SER A 97 -1.66 4.55 15.43
CA SER A 97 -1.27 3.30 16.09
C SER A 97 -1.11 2.17 15.07
N VAL A 98 0.02 1.46 15.16
CA VAL A 98 0.28 0.28 14.32
C VAL A 98 -0.40 -0.93 14.93
N MET A 99 -1.21 -1.61 14.12
CA MET A 99 -1.98 -2.79 14.46
C MET A 99 -1.58 -3.96 13.58
N TYR A 100 -1.62 -5.17 14.15
CA TYR A 100 -1.45 -6.45 13.46
C TYR A 100 -0.23 -6.56 12.52
N PRO A 101 0.98 -6.09 12.89
CA PRO A 101 2.15 -6.23 12.03
C PRO A 101 2.53 -7.70 11.90
N ARG A 102 2.60 -8.22 10.67
CA ARG A 102 2.99 -9.60 10.38
C ARG A 102 3.81 -9.69 9.10
N ASP A 103 4.62 -10.73 9.03
CA ASP A 103 5.36 -11.07 7.81
C ASP A 103 4.40 -11.74 6.82
N THR A 104 4.64 -11.58 5.53
CA THR A 104 3.89 -12.21 4.44
C THR A 104 4.84 -12.60 3.33
N THR A 105 4.37 -13.36 2.35
CA THR A 105 5.05 -13.57 1.08
C THR A 105 4.22 -13.06 -0.08
N ILE A 106 4.90 -12.58 -1.13
CA ILE A 106 4.32 -12.26 -2.43
C ILE A 106 5.20 -12.97 -3.46
N GLY A 107 4.69 -14.07 -4.03
CA GLY A 107 5.55 -14.99 -4.79
C GLY A 107 6.70 -15.51 -3.93
N LYS A 108 7.94 -15.30 -4.40
CA LYS A 108 9.17 -15.71 -3.70
C LYS A 108 9.73 -14.67 -2.72
N LEU A 109 9.13 -13.48 -2.67
CA LEU A 109 9.65 -12.37 -1.86
C LEU A 109 8.93 -12.28 -0.52
N GLU A 110 9.70 -11.95 0.52
CA GLU A 110 9.18 -11.57 1.82
C GLU A 110 8.64 -10.14 1.78
N GLY A 111 7.51 -9.93 2.44
CA GLY A 111 6.88 -8.64 2.63
C GLY A 111 6.44 -8.44 4.07
N LYS A 112 6.02 -7.22 4.37
CA LYS A 112 5.45 -6.87 5.68
C LYS A 112 4.08 -6.27 5.50
N VAL A 113 3.09 -6.75 6.25
CA VAL A 113 1.76 -6.14 6.28
C VAL A 113 1.44 -5.65 7.67
N PHE A 114 0.71 -4.54 7.75
CA PHE A 114 0.23 -3.96 8.99
C PHE A 114 -0.95 -3.03 8.70
N THR A 115 -1.72 -2.71 9.73
CA THR A 115 -2.75 -1.67 9.66
C THR A 115 -2.29 -0.50 10.51
N LEU A 116 -2.37 0.71 9.99
CA LEU A 116 -2.26 1.93 10.78
C LEU A 116 -3.68 2.42 11.06
N ARG A 117 -4.06 2.52 12.33
CA ARG A 117 -5.28 3.21 12.75
C ARG A 117 -4.95 4.65 13.10
N ILE A 118 -5.64 5.60 12.49
CA ILE A 118 -5.48 7.02 12.76
C ILE A 118 -6.73 7.48 13.49
N ASP A 119 -6.57 7.88 14.76
CA ASP A 119 -7.67 8.33 15.59
C ASP A 119 -7.80 9.86 15.57
N ASN A 120 -8.70 10.34 14.69
CA ASN A 120 -9.05 11.76 14.58
C ASN A 120 -10.33 12.11 15.35
N SER A 121 -10.92 11.17 16.08
CA SER A 121 -12.21 11.37 16.75
C SER A 121 -12.14 12.49 17.80
N GLY A 122 -11.02 12.59 18.53
CA GLY A 122 -10.79 13.62 19.54
C GLY A 122 -10.44 15.01 18.99
N SER A 123 -10.16 15.15 17.69
CA SER A 123 -9.74 16.42 17.08
C SER A 123 -10.73 16.97 16.06
N THR A 124 -11.35 16.11 15.26
CA THR A 124 -12.24 16.49 14.15
C THR A 124 -13.66 15.93 14.29
N GLY A 125 -13.88 15.00 15.24
CA GLY A 125 -15.14 14.25 15.34
C GLY A 125 -15.31 13.19 14.25
N GLU A 126 -14.33 13.02 13.35
CA GLU A 126 -14.38 12.00 12.30
C GLU A 126 -14.18 10.59 12.87
N SER A 127 -14.79 9.60 12.21
CA SER A 127 -14.49 8.20 12.48
C SER A 127 -12.99 7.94 12.32
N PRO A 128 -12.38 7.13 13.19
CA PRO A 128 -11.03 6.63 12.97
C PRO A 128 -10.87 6.05 11.56
N GLU A 129 -9.69 6.25 10.98
CA GLU A 129 -9.34 5.76 9.65
C GLU A 129 -8.44 4.52 9.79
N LEU A 130 -8.67 3.49 8.98
CA LEU A 130 -7.81 2.32 8.88
C LEU A 130 -7.05 2.36 7.56
N ARG A 131 -5.72 2.32 7.63
CA ARG A 131 -4.83 2.24 6.47
C ARG A 131 -4.09 0.92 6.48
N ASN A 132 -4.40 0.05 5.53
CA ASN A 132 -3.79 -1.27 5.41
C ASN A 132 -2.60 -1.18 4.47
N PHE A 133 -1.42 -1.50 4.99
CA PHE A 133 -0.17 -1.44 4.26
C PHE A 133 0.34 -2.82 3.92
N ILE A 134 0.91 -2.94 2.72
CA ILE A 134 1.74 -4.05 2.29
C ILE A 134 3.05 -3.43 1.79
N LEU A 135 4.16 -3.83 2.40
CA LEU A 135 5.51 -3.41 2.06
C LEU A 135 6.22 -4.55 1.35
N LEU A 136 6.84 -4.23 0.22
CA LEU A 136 7.68 -5.15 -0.53
C LEU A 136 8.99 -4.44 -0.85
N TYR A 137 10.11 -5.09 -0.56
CA TYR A 137 11.45 -4.55 -0.80
C TYR A 137 12.16 -5.42 -1.84
N THR A 138 12.84 -4.79 -2.78
CA THR A 138 13.80 -5.41 -3.72
C THR A 138 15.10 -4.62 -3.65
N GLN A 139 16.18 -5.06 -4.30
CA GLN A 139 17.42 -4.29 -4.37
C GLN A 139 17.18 -2.90 -4.99
N ASP A 140 16.40 -2.81 -6.06
CA ASP A 140 16.26 -1.58 -6.85
C ASP A 140 15.20 -0.61 -6.29
N ALA A 141 14.12 -1.14 -5.72
CA ALA A 141 13.01 -0.33 -5.25
C ALA A 141 12.28 -0.92 -4.05
N THR A 142 11.66 -0.03 -3.28
CA THR A 142 10.65 -0.35 -2.28
C THR A 142 9.27 -0.02 -2.82
N TYR A 143 8.34 -0.98 -2.69
CA TYR A 143 6.94 -0.84 -3.05
C TYR A 143 6.09 -0.73 -1.79
N THR A 144 5.19 0.24 -1.78
CA THR A 144 4.16 0.38 -0.74
C THR A 144 2.80 0.30 -1.40
N PHE A 145 1.96 -0.59 -0.89
CA PHE A 145 0.55 -0.68 -1.27
C PHE A 145 -0.26 -0.30 -0.04
N GLU A 146 -1.07 0.73 -0.17
CA GLU A 146 -1.94 1.24 0.88
C GLU A 146 -3.38 1.16 0.40
N TYR A 147 -4.26 0.65 1.27
CA TYR A 147 -5.70 0.76 1.12
C TYR A 147 -6.30 1.35 2.38
N ASN A 148 -6.91 2.54 2.26
CA ASN A 148 -7.49 3.28 3.36
C ASN A 148 -9.01 3.34 3.31
N TYR A 149 -9.65 3.28 4.47
CA TYR A 149 -11.10 3.39 4.60
C TYR A 149 -11.49 3.77 6.05
N PRO A 150 -12.68 4.34 6.27
CA PRO A 150 -13.20 4.61 7.62
C PRO A 150 -13.41 3.31 8.42
N GLU A 151 -13.01 3.28 9.69
CA GLU A 151 -13.12 2.11 10.58
C GLU A 151 -14.54 1.54 10.63
N GLN A 152 -15.57 2.39 10.63
CA GLN A 152 -16.99 1.98 10.58
C GLN A 152 -17.36 1.12 9.36
N ARG A 153 -16.58 1.19 8.26
CA ARG A 153 -16.79 0.41 7.04
C ARG A 153 -15.90 -0.83 6.97
N ALA A 154 -15.20 -1.19 8.04
CA ALA A 154 -14.23 -2.28 8.00
C ALA A 154 -14.79 -3.60 7.49
N ASP A 155 -15.99 -3.98 7.91
CA ASP A 155 -16.61 -5.23 7.47
C ASP A 155 -16.95 -5.23 5.98
N LEU A 156 -17.40 -4.09 5.45
CA LEU A 156 -17.69 -3.94 4.02
C LEU A 156 -16.40 -3.91 3.20
N ALA A 157 -15.38 -3.19 3.70
CA ALA A 157 -14.13 -2.95 3.00
C ALA A 157 -13.24 -4.20 2.89
N LYS A 158 -13.48 -5.24 3.71
CA LYS A 158 -12.71 -6.50 3.72
C LYS A 158 -12.60 -7.15 2.34
N ASN A 159 -13.71 -7.21 1.59
CA ASN A 159 -13.72 -7.87 0.29
C ASN A 159 -12.90 -7.11 -0.75
N GLU A 160 -13.05 -5.78 -0.79
CA GLU A 160 -12.30 -4.91 -1.69
C GLU A 160 -10.81 -4.87 -1.32
N LEU A 161 -10.48 -4.79 -0.03
CA LEU A 161 -9.11 -4.91 0.47
C LEU A 161 -8.48 -6.24 0.05
N LYS A 162 -9.21 -7.36 0.18
CA LYS A 162 -8.74 -8.68 -0.24
C LYS A 162 -8.51 -8.73 -1.75
N GLN A 163 -9.43 -8.19 -2.54
CA GLN A 163 -9.30 -8.11 -3.99
C GLN A 163 -8.06 -7.30 -4.39
N PHE A 164 -7.87 -6.12 -3.80
CA PHE A 164 -6.69 -5.29 -4.05
C PHE A 164 -5.39 -6.00 -3.64
N SER A 165 -5.30 -6.46 -2.39
CA SER A 165 -4.08 -7.10 -1.86
C SER A 165 -3.69 -8.38 -2.57
N SER A 166 -4.66 -9.24 -2.94
CA SER A 166 -4.39 -10.48 -3.69
C SER A 166 -4.03 -10.25 -5.16
N SER A 167 -4.27 -9.06 -5.69
CA SER A 167 -3.92 -8.72 -7.07
C SER A 167 -2.45 -8.36 -7.28
N ILE A 168 -1.70 -8.18 -6.18
CA ILE A 168 -0.28 -7.88 -6.24
C ILE A 168 0.46 -9.13 -6.73
N SER A 169 1.18 -8.98 -7.84
CA SER A 169 1.98 -10.04 -8.44
C SER A 169 3.36 -9.52 -8.80
N ILE A 170 4.33 -10.43 -8.76
CA ILE A 170 5.72 -10.15 -9.09
C ILE A 170 6.16 -10.95 -10.32
N ALA A 171 7.13 -10.44 -11.05
CA ALA A 171 7.71 -11.14 -12.19
C ALA A 171 8.37 -12.45 -11.74
N PRO A 172 8.28 -13.54 -12.53
CA PRO A 172 8.90 -14.83 -12.19
C PRO A 172 10.43 -14.78 -12.04
N SER A 173 11.06 -13.75 -12.63
CA SER A 173 12.50 -13.50 -12.53
C SER A 173 12.95 -12.99 -11.17
N LEU A 174 12.04 -12.45 -10.35
CA LEU A 174 12.36 -12.04 -8.99
C LEU A 174 12.55 -13.25 -8.10
N ASP A 175 13.63 -13.24 -7.34
CA ASP A 175 14.01 -14.23 -6.37
C ASP A 175 14.24 -13.58 -5.00
N ARG A 176 14.19 -14.37 -3.95
CA ARG A 176 14.51 -13.92 -2.59
C ARG A 176 15.89 -13.27 -2.50
N ARG A 177 16.83 -13.69 -3.35
CA ARG A 177 18.19 -13.10 -3.44
C ARG A 177 18.19 -11.65 -3.92
N ASP A 178 17.10 -11.17 -4.53
CA ASP A 178 16.91 -9.74 -4.82
C ASP A 178 16.61 -8.93 -3.55
N GLN A 179 16.37 -9.57 -2.40
CA GLN A 179 16.16 -8.90 -1.11
C GLN A 179 17.38 -9.06 -0.22
N TYR A 180 17.90 -10.28 -0.09
CA TYR A 180 19.06 -10.56 0.75
C TYR A 180 19.86 -11.80 0.31
N LEU A 181 21.16 -11.80 0.62
CA LEU A 181 22.09 -12.86 0.19
C LEU A 181 22.11 -14.09 1.12
N SER A 182 21.77 -13.92 2.41
CA SER A 182 21.90 -14.97 3.42
C SER A 182 20.72 -15.05 4.39
N ASP A 183 20.38 -16.28 4.77
CA ASP A 183 19.41 -16.61 5.83
C ASP A 183 19.98 -16.48 7.25
N ALA A 184 21.22 -15.99 7.39
CA ALA A 184 21.87 -15.87 8.67
C ALA A 184 21.10 -14.91 9.60
N LYS A 185 20.58 -15.44 10.71
CA LYS A 185 19.86 -14.67 11.74
C LYS A 185 20.78 -13.99 12.76
N GLY A 186 22.09 -14.29 12.73
CA GLY A 186 23.09 -13.78 13.66
C GLY A 186 23.49 -12.32 13.39
N LEU A 187 24.01 -11.64 14.43
CA LEU A 187 24.44 -10.24 14.40
C LEU A 187 25.31 -9.93 13.16
N SER A 188 24.86 -9.04 12.28
CA SER A 188 25.73 -8.34 11.33
C SER A 188 26.50 -7.26 12.09
N SER A 189 27.75 -7.00 11.69
CA SER A 189 28.42 -5.75 12.07
C SER A 189 27.47 -4.58 11.80
N PRO A 190 27.41 -3.55 12.67
CA PRO A 190 26.47 -2.45 12.54
C PRO A 190 26.77 -1.63 11.27
N VAL A 191 26.29 -2.11 10.14
CA VAL A 191 26.17 -1.33 8.92
C VAL A 191 25.16 -0.24 9.22
N LYS A 192 25.50 1.02 8.92
CA LYS A 192 24.61 2.16 9.12
C LYS A 192 23.32 1.97 8.30
N ILE A 193 22.31 1.36 8.92
CA ILE A 193 20.95 1.11 8.38
C ILE A 193 20.22 2.44 8.05
N GLY A 194 20.80 3.59 8.40
CA GLY A 194 20.26 4.92 8.09
C GLY A 194 20.07 5.23 6.59
N ILE A 195 20.67 4.45 5.68
CA ILE A 195 20.61 4.70 4.23
C ILE A 195 19.58 3.80 3.51
N TYR A 196 19.32 2.59 4.00
CA TYR A 196 18.53 1.60 3.24
C TYR A 196 17.00 1.80 3.34
N GLY A 197 16.51 2.49 4.36
CA GLY A 197 15.08 2.84 4.51
C GLY A 197 14.76 4.34 4.42
N GLY A 198 15.79 5.20 4.31
CA GLY A 198 15.65 6.66 4.45
C GLY A 198 14.99 7.37 3.26
N GLY A 199 15.16 6.82 2.05
CA GLY A 199 14.59 7.43 0.83
C GLY A 199 13.07 7.45 0.84
N ALA A 200 12.42 6.39 1.32
CA ALA A 200 10.96 6.30 1.33
C ALA A 200 10.28 7.16 2.42
N ILE A 201 10.95 7.39 3.55
CA ILE A 201 10.42 8.21 4.65
C ILE A 201 10.37 9.70 4.27
N LEU A 202 11.41 10.23 3.63
CA LEU A 202 11.44 11.61 3.12
C LEU A 202 10.44 11.83 1.96
N VAL A 203 10.17 10.77 1.21
CA VAL A 203 9.27 10.79 0.06
C VAL A 203 7.79 10.76 0.49
N PHE A 204 7.44 10.02 1.54
CA PHE A 204 6.11 10.08 2.15
C PHE A 204 5.79 11.49 2.67
N ILE A 205 6.80 12.23 3.16
CA ILE A 205 6.69 13.65 3.55
C ILE A 205 6.29 14.54 2.36
N ILE A 206 6.91 14.37 1.19
CA ILE A 206 6.59 15.18 0.00
C ILE A 206 5.16 14.90 -0.47
N VAL A 207 4.76 13.62 -0.54
CA VAL A 207 3.41 13.22 -0.97
C VAL A 207 2.35 13.73 0.01
N PHE A 208 2.57 13.57 1.31
CA PHE A 208 1.65 14.04 2.35
C PHE A 208 1.52 15.57 2.35
N THR A 209 2.62 16.30 2.19
CA THR A 209 2.60 17.78 2.20
C THR A 209 1.93 18.37 0.95
N VAL A 210 2.15 17.77 -0.22
CA VAL A 210 1.56 18.23 -1.50
C VAL A 210 0.06 17.95 -1.55
N ILE A 211 -0.40 16.79 -1.07
CA ILE A 211 -1.83 16.46 -1.01
C ILE A 211 -2.55 17.35 0.00
N ARG A 212 -1.97 17.57 1.20
CA ARG A 212 -2.58 18.39 2.25
C ARG A 212 -2.67 19.88 1.87
N ARG A 213 -1.71 20.40 1.10
CA ARG A 213 -1.77 21.78 0.56
C ARG A 213 -2.93 21.97 -0.42
N LYS A 214 -3.20 20.98 -1.28
CA LYS A 214 -4.26 21.09 -2.29
C LYS A 214 -5.66 21.13 -1.66
N ASN A 215 -5.88 20.38 -0.57
CA ASN A 215 -7.16 20.40 0.15
C ASN A 215 -7.36 21.72 0.92
N ARG A 216 -6.30 22.27 1.55
CA ARG A 216 -6.38 23.58 2.21
C ARG A 216 -6.63 24.75 1.25
N GLN A 217 -6.15 24.69 0.01
CA GLN A 217 -6.42 25.73 -0.99
C GLN A 217 -7.86 25.68 -1.52
N LEU A 218 -8.51 24.51 -1.48
CA LEU A 218 -9.94 24.37 -1.79
C LEU A 218 -10.81 24.87 -0.62
N GLU A 219 -10.37 24.67 0.62
CA GLU A 219 -11.05 25.19 1.82
C GLU A 219 -10.87 26.70 2.02
N ALA A 220 -9.73 27.27 1.59
CA ALA A 220 -9.43 28.71 1.67
C ALA A 220 -9.93 29.51 0.45
N GLY A 221 -10.57 28.85 -0.51
CA GLY A 221 -11.15 29.44 -1.73
C GLY A 221 -12.67 29.54 -1.71
N VAL A 222 -13.30 29.40 -0.53
CA VAL A 222 -14.73 29.63 -0.27
C VAL A 222 -14.89 30.84 0.63
#